data_AF-A0A355AQV9-F1
#
_entry.id   AF-A0A355AQV9-F1
#
_cell.length_a   1.000
_cell.length_b   1.000
_cell.length_c   1.000
_cell.angle_alpha   90.00
_cell.angle_beta   90.00
_cell.angle_gamma   90.00
#
_symmetry.space_group_name_H-M   'P 1'
#
loop_
_entity.id
_entity.type
_entity.pdbx_description
1 polymer ?
#
loop_
_entity_poly.entity_id
_entity_poly.type
_entity_poly.pdbx_seq_one_letter_code
_entity_poly.pdbx_strand_id
1 'polypeptide(L)' 'MSRGLDLDIQRGCCFGLLGPNGAGKTTTLRMLLGQSPRTSGVLSIFGKSIDSNLREIRQRTGIVPQAD' A
#
# COMPACT_ATOMS: atom_id res chain seq x y z
N MET A 1 -12.62 -5.68 15.01
CA MET A 1 -12.32 -4.28 14.64
C MET A 1 -10.84 -4.20 14.27
N SER A 2 -10.50 -4.06 12.99
CA SER A 2 -9.11 -3.78 12.59
C SER A 2 -8.75 -2.35 13.03
N ARG A 3 -7.67 -2.19 13.79
CA ARG A 3 -7.11 -0.86 14.09
C ARG A 3 -6.62 -0.24 12.77
N GLY A 4 -6.86 1.06 12.60
CA GLY A 4 -6.31 1.82 11.48
C GLY A 4 -4.77 1.76 11.48
N LEU A 5 -4.17 1.84 10.29
CA LEU A 5 -2.73 1.85 10.10
C LEU A 5 -2.31 3.27 9.71
N ASP A 6 -1.39 3.85 10.47
CA ASP A 6 -0.77 5.14 10.16
C ASP A 6 0.72 4.91 9.90
N LEU A 7 1.17 5.26 8.70
CA LEU A 7 2.53 4.99 8.21
C LEU A 7 2.98 6.12 7.29
N ASP A 8 4.21 6.59 7.52
CA ASP A 8 4.94 7.45 6.61
C ASP A 8 6.30 6.81 6.31
N ILE A 9 6.58 6.57 5.02
CA ILE A 9 7.80 5.88 4.55
C ILE A 9 8.60 6.86 3.71
N GLN A 10 9.76 7.24 4.25
CA GLN A 10 10.66 8.19 3.62
C GLN A 10 11.36 7.59 2.38
N ARG A 11 11.69 8.45 1.42
CA ARG A 11 12.39 8.05 0.19
C ARG A 11 13.76 7.45 0.53
N GLY A 12 14.11 6.36 -0.15
CA GLY A 12 15.39 5.67 0.06
C GLY A 12 15.39 4.69 1.24
N CYS A 13 14.27 4.55 1.95
CA CYS A 13 14.12 3.59 3.02
C CYS A 13 13.79 2.18 2.47
N CYS A 14 14.39 1.15 3.09
CA CYS A 14 13.91 -0.22 2.98
C CYS A 14 12.98 -0.50 4.17
N PHE A 15 11.72 -0.81 3.90
CA PHE A 15 10.68 -1.00 4.92
C PHE A 15 10.06 -2.41 4.82
N GLY A 16 9.82 -3.04 5.96
CA GLY A 16 9.16 -4.35 6.05
C GLY A 16 7.88 -4.29 6.88
N LEU A 17 6.77 -4.81 6.34
CA LEU A 17 5.50 -4.97 7.05
C LEU A 17 5.38 -6.41 7.57
N LEU A 18 5.52 -6.61 8.87
CA LEU A 18 5.56 -7.91 9.53
C LEU A 18 4.36 -8.14 10.45
N GLY A 19 3.94 -9.40 10.59
CA GLY A 19 2.80 -9.78 11.43
C GLY A 19 2.26 -11.17 11.07
N PRO A 20 1.37 -11.76 11.89
CA PRO A 20 0.81 -13.09 11.64
C PRO A 20 -0.05 -13.15 10.36
N ASN A 21 -0.38 -14.37 9.91
CA ASN A 21 -1.35 -14.57 8.84
C ASN A 21 -2.71 -13.99 9.25
N GLY A 22 -3.39 -13.33 8.31
CA GLY A 22 -4.63 -12.61 8.59
C GLY A 22 -4.46 -11.20 9.20
N ALA A 23 -3.24 -10.76 9.54
CA ALA A 23 -3.01 -9.41 10.07
C ALA A 23 -3.25 -8.27 9.06
N GLY A 24 -3.51 -8.59 7.78
CA GLY A 24 -3.85 -7.60 6.75
C GLY A 24 -2.70 -7.14 5.85
N LYS A 25 -1.49 -7.70 5.99
CA LYS A 25 -0.29 -7.29 5.22
C LYS A 25 -0.51 -7.22 3.70
N THR A 26 -0.97 -8.33 3.11
CA THR A 26 -1.24 -8.42 1.67
C THR A 26 -2.37 -7.48 1.26
N THR A 27 -3.39 -7.33 2.10
CA THR A 27 -4.50 -6.40 1.86
C THR A 27 -4.00 -4.94 1.83
N THR A 28 -3.15 -4.54 2.78
CA THR A 28 -2.53 -3.22 2.82
C THR A 28 -1.70 -2.94 1.56
N LEU A 29 -0.84 -3.89 1.16
CA LEU A 29 -0.05 -3.74 -0.07
C LEU A 29 -0.94 -3.62 -1.31
N ARG A 30 -2.01 -4.43 -1.42
CA ARG A 30 -2.98 -4.33 -2.52
C ARG A 30 -3.72 -2.99 -2.53
N MET A 31 -4.08 -2.43 -1.37
CA MET A 31 -4.68 -1.10 -1.30
C MET A 31 -3.73 -0.01 -1.79
N LEU A 32 -2.45 -0.05 -1.39
CA LEU A 32 -1.42 0.87 -1.86
C LEU A 32 -1.25 0.81 -3.40
N LEU A 33 -1.36 -0.38 -3.99
CA LEU A 33 -1.28 -0.58 -5.44
C LEU A 33 -2.59 -0.29 -6.20
N GLY A 34 -3.65 0.11 -5.49
CA GLY A 34 -5.00 0.31 -6.03
C GLY A 34 -5.61 -0.96 -6.61
N GLN A 35 -5.23 -2.13 -6.10
CA GLN A 35 -5.77 -3.44 -6.49
C GLN A 35 -6.94 -3.87 -5.58
N SER A 36 -7.11 -3.22 -4.44
CA SER A 36 -8.23 -3.44 -3.51
C SER A 36 -8.73 -2.09 -3.01
N PRO A 37 -10.06 -1.88 -2.91
CA PRO A 37 -10.59 -0.63 -2.38
C PRO A 37 -10.23 -0.50 -0.90
N ARG A 38 -9.91 0.71 -0.46
CA ARG A 38 -9.81 1.01 0.97
C ARG A 38 -11.19 1.24 1.56
N THR A 39 -11.39 0.85 2.81
CA THR A 39 -12.64 1.11 3.53
C THR A 39 -12.75 2.56 3.98
N SER A 40 -11.63 3.17 4.40
CA SER A 40 -11.56 4.55 4.89
C SER A 40 -10.12 5.07 4.87
N GLY A 41 -9.93 6.35 5.22
CA GLY A 41 -8.61 6.97 5.34
C GLY A 41 -8.04 7.51 4.02
N VAL A 42 -6.79 7.93 4.07
CA VAL A 42 -6.07 8.57 2.96
C VAL A 42 -4.83 7.74 2.63
N LEU A 43 -4.53 7.59 1.34
CA LEU A 43 -3.33 6.92 0.85
C LEU A 43 -2.68 7.78 -0.23
N SER A 44 -1.37 7.94 -0.12
CA SER A 44 -0.56 8.63 -1.13
C SER A 44 0.75 7.89 -1.37
N ILE A 45 1.18 7.84 -2.63
CA ILE A 45 2.46 7.26 -3.04
C ILE A 45 3.20 8.29 -3.88
N PHE A 46 4.49 8.47 -3.61
CA PHE A 46 5.33 9.51 -4.24
C PHE A 46 4.73 10.93 -4.13
N GLY A 47 4.06 11.23 -3.00
CA GLY A 47 3.37 12.50 -2.76
C GLY A 47 2.06 12.68 -3.56
N LYS A 48 1.57 11.64 -4.23
CA LYS A 48 0.37 11.70 -5.06
C LYS A 48 -0.76 10.86 -4.48
N SER A 49 -1.98 11.41 -4.47
CA SER A 49 -3.17 10.66 -4.05
C SER A 49 -3.44 9.51 -5.01
N ILE A 50 -3.71 8.32 -4.45
CA ILE A 50 -4.04 7.14 -5.24
C ILE A 50 -5.35 7.29 -6.02
N ASP A 51 -6.28 8.13 -5.54
CA ASP A 51 -7.60 8.29 -6.17
C ASP A 51 -7.54 9.01 -7.51
N SER A 52 -6.60 9.97 -7.62
CA SER A 52 -6.45 10.82 -8.80
C SER A 52 -5.25 10.45 -9.68
N ASN A 53 -4.27 9.72 -9.16
CA ASN A 53 -2.98 9.53 -9.84
C ASN A 53 -2.57 8.06 -10.05
N LEU A 54 -3.50 7.11 -9.92
CA LEU A 54 -3.18 5.68 -9.90
C LEU A 54 -2.36 5.21 -11.11
N ARG A 55 -2.69 5.71 -12.32
CA ARG A 55 -1.97 5.35 -13.55
C ARG A 55 -0.49 5.72 -13.48
N GLU A 56 -0.19 6.95 -13.07
CA GLU A 56 1.19 7.42 -12.95
C GLU A 56 1.94 6.69 -11.82
N ILE A 57 1.27 6.47 -10.69
CA ILE A 57 1.83 5.70 -9.57
C ILE A 57 2.25 4.31 -10.04
N ARG A 58 1.40 3.62 -10.80
CA ARG A 58 1.70 2.28 -11.33
C ARG A 58 2.87 2.27 -12.31
N GLN A 59 3.01 3.28 -13.17
CA GLN A 59 4.15 3.40 -14.08
C GLN A 59 5.49 3.53 -13.36
N ARG A 60 5.49 3.96 -12.10
CA ARG A 60 6.68 4.17 -11.27
C ARG A 60 6.87 3.10 -10.19
N THR A 61 6.01 2.08 -10.15
CA THR A 61 6.00 1.07 -9.10
C THR A 61 6.22 -0.32 -9.69
N GLY A 62 7.32 -0.96 -9.32
CA GLY A 62 7.52 -2.40 -9.55
C GLY A 62 6.84 -3.22 -8.46
N ILE A 63 6.20 -4.32 -8.85
CA ILE A 63 5.57 -5.26 -7.90
C ILE A 63 6.07 -6.67 -8.19
N VAL A 64 6.36 -7.41 -7.12
CA VAL A 64 6.58 -8.85 -7.20
C VAL A 64 5.45 -9.47 -6.37
N PRO A 65 4.40 -10.03 -7.00
CA PRO A 65 3.32 -10.65 -6.26
C PRO A 65 3.85 -11.86 -5.52
N GLN A 66 3.22 -12.19 -4.40
CA GLN A 66 3.38 -13.51 -3.81
C GLN A 66 2.84 -14.52 -4.82
N ALA A 67 3.75 -15.27 -5.44
CA ALA A 67 3.43 -16.49 -6.17
C ALA A 67 3.46 -17.64 -5.18
N ASP A 68 2.52 -18.57 -5.34
CA ASP A 68 2.60 -19.88 -4.70
C ASP A 68 3.70 -20.72 -5.37
#